data_AF-A0A534VK89-F1
#
_entry.id   AF-A0A534VK89-F1
#
_cell.length_a   1.000
_cell.length_b   1.000
_cell.length_c   1.000
_cell.angle_alpha   90.00
_cell.angle_beta   90.00
_cell.angle_gamma   90.00
#
_symmetry.space_group_name_H-M   'P 1'
#
loop_
_entity.id
_entity.type
_entity.pdbx_description
1 polymer ?
#
loop_
_entity_poly.entity_id
_entity_poly.type
_entity_poly.pdbx_seq_one_letter_code
_entity_poly.pdbx_strand_id
1 'polypeptide(L)'
;MRKRISVLVAIGFAFLLGLGVLTSLAMIAGLRETMSRAEASQASALEVRASVRSLRADYLASGDAVSRLMLEPGLVDAWTAKRQADDSAAEHLAAAAHATRRGDLRALLEKLDAHDREVTNRIEDELLGLVETDAVAAKRIYFEEYLRARSFNLELVDQALRVATAEVAEASQYTEAKARQTIALAWLALALFVVVGTTSGIRLSGSVRKVAQDFEDAAARVGEQRDRLRAVMTAMHDTLMVIDARGGITMANDAACALLGYGETELIGSPVGRHVEAGTNAPEAAEMRNERITFLARNGTRIPMSVSAALLRGPAGEAVGSVWVAHDMRDQLRMQSRQERISREHEP
;
A
#
# COMPACT_ATOMS: atom_id res chain seq x y z
N MET A 1 6.27 22.28 -11.69
CA MET A 1 5.03 21.55 -11.32
C MET A 1 5.14 20.02 -11.45
N ARG A 2 5.62 19.46 -12.58
CA ARG A 2 5.78 18.00 -12.83
C ARG A 2 6.47 17.18 -11.70
N LYS A 3 7.56 17.67 -11.10
CA LYS A 3 8.26 16.98 -10.00
C LYS A 3 7.41 16.82 -8.73
N ARG A 4 6.49 17.75 -8.45
CA ARG A 4 5.69 17.71 -7.21
C ARG A 4 4.60 16.63 -7.26
N ILE A 5 4.04 16.34 -8.43
CA ILE A 5 2.95 15.36 -8.59
C ILE A 5 3.49 13.92 -8.47
N SER A 6 4.63 13.60 -9.10
CA SER A 6 5.26 12.28 -9.01
C SER A 6 5.72 11.94 -7.57
N VAL A 7 6.26 12.93 -6.85
CA VAL A 7 6.67 12.76 -5.45
C VAL A 7 5.44 12.54 -4.55
N LEU A 8 4.35 13.27 -4.76
CA LEU A 8 3.12 13.10 -3.98
C LEU A 8 2.53 11.69 -4.13
N VAL A 9 2.56 11.15 -5.34
CA VAL A 9 2.04 9.82 -5.67
C VAL A 9 2.91 8.72 -5.06
N ALA A 10 4.24 8.84 -5.18
CA ALA A 10 5.17 7.89 -4.56
C ALA A 10 5.06 7.89 -3.03
N ILE A 11 4.91 9.07 -2.41
CA ILE A 11 4.67 9.21 -0.97
C ILE A 11 3.33 8.58 -0.59
N GLY A 12 2.26 8.80 -1.36
CA GLY A 12 0.95 8.21 -1.11
C GLY A 12 0.97 6.67 -1.19
N PHE A 13 1.69 6.11 -2.16
CA PHE A 13 1.83 4.66 -2.32
C PHE A 13 2.69 4.03 -1.20
N ALA A 14 3.81 4.67 -0.87
CA ALA A 14 4.66 4.24 0.25
C ALA A 14 3.92 4.33 1.59
N PHE A 15 3.10 5.36 1.79
CA PHE A 15 2.27 5.50 2.98
C PHE A 15 1.20 4.41 3.07
N LEU A 16 0.53 4.07 1.95
CA LEU A 16 -0.43 2.97 1.91
C LEU A 16 0.20 1.61 2.23
N LEU A 17 1.36 1.33 1.64
CA LEU A 17 2.12 0.10 1.94
C LEU A 17 2.56 0.06 3.41
N GLY A 18 3.10 1.17 3.93
CA GLY A 18 3.51 1.29 5.32
C GLY A 18 2.35 1.09 6.30
N LEU A 19 1.19 1.69 6.01
CA LEU A 19 -0.03 1.52 6.79
C LEU A 19 -0.50 0.05 6.77
N GLY A 20 -0.51 -0.58 5.59
CA GLY A 20 -0.89 -1.99 5.44
C GLY A 20 0.01 -2.91 6.26
N VAL A 21 1.34 -2.76 6.14
CA VAL A 21 2.31 -3.55 6.91
C VAL A 21 2.15 -3.32 8.41
N LEU A 22 1.97 -2.07 8.86
CA LEU A 22 1.84 -1.74 10.26
C LEU A 22 0.53 -2.28 10.86
N THR A 23 -0.58 -2.20 10.13
CA THR A 23 -1.84 -2.84 10.54
C THR A 23 -1.74 -4.36 10.61
N SER A 24 -1.05 -4.99 9.64
CA SER A 24 -0.82 -6.44 9.64
C SER A 24 0.04 -6.87 10.84
N LEU A 25 1.10 -6.13 11.15
CA LEU A 25 1.95 -6.41 12.30
C LEU A 25 1.19 -6.23 13.63
N ALA A 26 0.42 -5.15 13.76
CA ALA A 26 -0.41 -4.92 14.94
C ALA A 26 -1.47 -6.02 15.11
N MET A 27 -2.10 -6.46 14.02
CA MET A 27 -3.07 -7.56 14.03
C MET A 27 -2.41 -8.89 14.45
N ILE A 28 -1.26 -9.24 13.86
CA ILE A 28 -0.53 -10.48 14.20
C ILE A 28 -0.11 -10.46 15.66
N ALA A 29 0.43 -9.34 16.15
CA ALA A 29 0.83 -9.19 17.55
C ALA A 29 -0.36 -9.32 18.50
N GLY A 30 -1.47 -8.63 18.20
CA GLY A 30 -2.70 -8.71 18.99
C GLY A 30 -3.31 -10.11 19.00
N LEU A 31 -3.35 -10.79 17.85
CA LEU A 31 -3.85 -12.15 17.75
C LEU A 31 -2.99 -13.11 18.57
N ARG A 32 -1.66 -13.01 18.46
CA ARG A 32 -0.72 -13.86 19.19
C ARG A 32 -0.83 -13.69 20.71
N GLU A 33 -0.99 -12.46 21.19
CA GLU A 33 -1.22 -12.19 22.62
C GLU A 33 -2.57 -12.72 23.10
N THR A 34 -3.63 -12.57 22.29
CA THR A 34 -4.94 -13.12 22.64
C THR A 34 -4.95 -14.65 22.65
N MET A 35 -4.27 -15.31 21.70
CA MET A 35 -4.14 -16.76 21.65
C MET A 35 -3.34 -17.30 22.84
N SER A 36 -2.22 -16.67 23.21
CA SER A 36 -1.41 -17.17 24.34
C SER A 36 -2.14 -17.06 25.68
N ARG A 37 -2.84 -15.95 25.92
CA ARG A 37 -3.67 -15.78 27.14
C ARG A 37 -4.82 -16.79 27.18
N ALA A 38 -5.40 -17.06 26.03
CA ALA A 38 -6.47 -18.03 25.88
C ALA A 38 -6.00 -19.47 26.14
N GLU A 39 -4.90 -19.89 25.53
CA GLU A 39 -4.30 -21.21 25.73
C GLU A 39 -3.95 -21.43 27.20
N ALA A 40 -3.34 -20.44 27.86
CA ALA A 40 -3.03 -20.51 29.28
C ALA A 40 -4.30 -20.64 30.15
N SER A 41 -5.36 -19.89 29.83
CA SER A 41 -6.64 -19.97 30.54
C SER A 41 -7.31 -21.32 30.34
N GLN A 42 -7.29 -21.86 29.12
CA GLN A 42 -7.91 -23.14 28.79
C GLN A 42 -7.14 -24.31 29.41
N ALA A 43 -5.81 -24.26 29.39
CA ALA A 43 -4.95 -25.27 30.02
C ALA A 43 -5.22 -25.35 31.53
N SER A 44 -5.27 -24.19 32.21
CA SER A 44 -5.59 -24.12 33.64
C SER A 44 -7.00 -24.68 33.95
N ALA A 45 -8.02 -24.34 33.14
CA ALA A 45 -9.37 -24.88 33.33
C ALA A 45 -9.45 -26.40 33.09
N LEU A 46 -8.71 -26.91 32.09
CA LEU A 46 -8.62 -28.35 31.81
C LEU A 46 -7.94 -29.11 32.94
N GLU A 47 -6.85 -28.56 33.48
CA GLU A 47 -6.12 -29.11 34.62
C GLU A 47 -7.02 -29.21 35.85
N VAL A 48 -7.70 -28.12 36.22
CA VAL A 48 -8.66 -28.09 37.33
C VAL A 48 -9.76 -29.14 37.14
N ARG A 49 -10.36 -29.21 35.95
CA ARG A 49 -11.40 -30.20 35.66
C ARG A 49 -10.88 -31.63 35.75
N ALA A 50 -9.65 -31.88 35.30
CA ALA A 50 -9.01 -33.19 35.41
C ALA A 50 -8.79 -33.56 36.89
N SER A 51 -8.24 -32.65 37.69
CA SER A 51 -8.05 -32.86 39.14
C SER A 51 -9.38 -33.14 39.85
N VAL A 52 -10.44 -32.37 39.59
CA VAL A 52 -11.75 -32.62 40.21
C VAL A 52 -12.37 -33.94 39.75
N ARG A 53 -12.13 -34.34 38.49
CA ARG A 53 -12.58 -35.65 37.98
C ARG A 53 -11.85 -36.81 38.66
N SER A 54 -10.54 -36.69 38.84
CA SER A 54 -9.74 -37.69 39.56
C SER A 54 -10.13 -37.76 41.03
N LEU A 55 -10.31 -36.61 41.69
CA LEU A 55 -10.84 -36.51 43.05
C LEU A 55 -12.15 -37.30 43.20
N ARG A 56 -13.08 -37.15 42.25
CA ARG A 56 -14.33 -37.92 42.25
C ARG A 56 -14.09 -39.43 42.17
N ALA A 57 -13.13 -39.87 41.34
CA ALA A 57 -12.79 -41.28 41.22
C ALA A 57 -12.20 -41.82 42.54
N ASP A 58 -11.34 -41.04 43.21
CA ASP A 58 -10.74 -41.41 44.48
C ASP A 58 -11.80 -41.52 45.59
N TYR A 59 -12.76 -40.59 45.62
CA TYR A 59 -13.90 -40.68 46.55
C TYR A 59 -14.76 -41.93 46.33
N LEU A 60 -14.95 -42.34 45.07
CA LEU A 60 -15.66 -43.59 44.79
C LEU A 60 -14.83 -44.82 45.18
N ALA A 61 -13.51 -44.80 44.93
CA ALA A 61 -12.60 -45.88 45.27
C ALA A 61 -12.47 -46.08 46.79
N SER A 62 -12.33 -45.00 47.55
CA SER A 62 -12.27 -45.06 49.02
C SER A 62 -13.61 -45.52 49.62
N GLY A 63 -14.76 -45.15 49.02
CA GLY A 63 -16.06 -45.67 49.43
C GLY A 63 -16.25 -47.17 49.14
N ASP A 64 -15.81 -47.64 47.97
CA ASP A 64 -15.78 -49.07 47.62
C ASP A 64 -14.87 -49.86 48.59
N ALA A 65 -13.70 -49.31 48.95
CA ALA A 65 -12.81 -49.93 49.92
C ALA A 65 -13.45 -50.08 51.31
N VAL A 66 -14.10 -49.02 51.83
CA VAL A 66 -14.87 -49.11 53.08
C VAL A 66 -15.97 -50.16 52.96
N SER A 67 -16.73 -50.16 51.86
CA SER A 67 -17.78 -51.16 51.64
C SER A 67 -17.25 -52.60 51.64
N ARG A 68 -16.05 -52.84 51.12
CA ARG A 68 -15.41 -54.18 51.16
C ARG A 68 -14.98 -54.56 52.58
N LEU A 69 -14.42 -53.63 53.35
CA LEU A 69 -14.07 -53.86 54.76
C LEU A 69 -15.30 -54.18 55.62
N MET A 70 -16.45 -53.62 55.29
CA MET A 70 -17.73 -53.96 55.95
C MET A 70 -18.22 -55.39 55.67
N LEU A 71 -17.79 -55.98 54.55
CA LEU A 71 -18.12 -57.35 54.18
C LEU A 71 -17.06 -58.34 54.70
N GLU A 72 -15.78 -57.97 54.54
CA GLU A 72 -14.61 -58.78 54.90
C GLU A 72 -13.57 -57.91 55.64
N PRO A 73 -13.67 -57.81 56.99
CA PRO A 73 -12.81 -56.95 57.81
C PRO A 73 -11.30 -57.19 57.66
N GLY A 74 -10.90 -58.46 57.52
CA GLY A 74 -9.50 -58.87 57.43
C GLY A 74 -8.85 -58.70 56.05
N LEU A 75 -9.52 -58.03 55.11
CA LEU A 75 -9.06 -57.90 53.73
C LEU A 75 -7.97 -56.80 53.63
N VAL A 76 -6.70 -57.19 53.74
CA VAL A 76 -5.53 -56.29 53.71
C VAL A 76 -5.50 -55.40 52.46
N ASP A 77 -5.92 -55.93 51.32
CA ASP A 77 -5.96 -55.19 50.06
C ASP A 77 -6.95 -54.01 50.12
N ALA A 78 -8.07 -54.14 50.85
CA ALA A 78 -9.04 -53.07 50.99
C ALA A 78 -8.54 -51.94 51.90
N TRP A 79 -7.81 -52.26 52.98
CA TRP A 79 -7.12 -51.24 53.78
C TRP A 79 -6.08 -50.47 52.95
N THR A 80 -5.32 -51.17 52.13
CA THR A 80 -4.31 -50.56 51.26
C THR A 80 -4.95 -49.67 50.19
N ALA A 81 -5.99 -50.17 49.51
CA ALA A 81 -6.73 -49.41 48.52
C ALA A 81 -7.37 -48.16 49.12
N LYS A 82 -7.89 -48.26 50.34
CA LYS A 82 -8.45 -47.14 51.07
C LYS A 82 -7.42 -46.03 51.29
N ARG A 83 -6.28 -46.37 51.91
CA ARG A 83 -5.22 -45.40 52.19
C ARG A 83 -4.72 -44.73 50.92
N GLN A 84 -4.50 -45.50 49.85
CA GLN A 84 -4.08 -44.97 48.57
C GLN A 84 -5.10 -44.00 47.97
N ALA A 85 -6.39 -44.33 48.06
CA ALA A 85 -7.46 -43.47 47.56
C ALA A 85 -7.58 -42.17 48.38
N ASP A 86 -7.43 -42.23 49.70
CA ASP A 86 -7.47 -41.02 50.55
C ASP A 86 -6.25 -40.12 50.29
N ASP A 87 -5.04 -40.69 50.17
CA ASP A 87 -3.83 -39.95 49.81
C ASP A 87 -3.98 -39.27 48.43
N SER A 88 -4.46 -40.01 47.43
CA SER A 88 -4.68 -39.48 46.07
C SER A 88 -5.78 -38.41 46.03
N ALA A 89 -6.85 -38.59 46.81
CA ALA A 89 -7.91 -37.59 46.93
C ALA A 89 -7.39 -36.28 47.51
N ALA A 90 -6.57 -36.33 48.57
CA ALA A 90 -5.96 -35.14 49.16
C ALA A 90 -5.06 -34.40 48.17
N GLU A 91 -4.26 -35.13 47.38
CA GLU A 91 -3.42 -34.54 46.33
C GLU A 91 -4.26 -33.86 45.24
N HIS A 92 -5.28 -34.54 44.71
CA HIS A 92 -6.13 -33.98 43.67
C HIS A 92 -6.97 -32.79 44.15
N LEU A 93 -7.42 -32.80 45.40
CA LEU A 93 -8.12 -31.68 46.03
C LEU A 93 -7.21 -30.45 46.13
N ALA A 94 -5.99 -30.63 46.64
CA ALA A 94 -5.01 -29.55 46.75
C ALA A 94 -4.62 -28.99 45.37
N ALA A 95 -4.39 -29.87 44.38
CA ALA A 95 -4.10 -29.49 43.02
C ALA A 95 -5.24 -28.64 42.41
N ALA A 96 -6.49 -29.08 42.56
CA ALA A 96 -7.66 -28.36 42.06
C ALA A 96 -7.82 -26.98 42.74
N ALA A 97 -7.65 -26.91 44.07
CA ALA A 97 -7.78 -25.67 44.84
C ALA A 97 -6.68 -24.64 44.52
N HIS A 98 -5.46 -25.11 44.25
CA HIS A 98 -4.33 -24.27 43.86
C HIS A 98 -4.46 -23.77 42.41
N ALA A 99 -4.87 -24.65 41.49
CA ALA A 99 -4.96 -24.32 40.07
C ALA A 99 -6.17 -23.44 39.72
N THR A 100 -7.29 -23.55 40.45
CA THR A 100 -8.50 -22.78 40.13
C THR A 100 -8.31 -21.28 40.33
N ARG A 101 -8.91 -20.45 39.46
CA ARG A 101 -9.00 -18.99 39.66
C ARG A 101 -10.41 -18.54 40.01
N ARG A 102 -11.37 -19.46 40.02
CA ARG A 102 -12.78 -19.23 40.28
C ARG A 102 -13.07 -19.27 41.78
N GLY A 103 -13.63 -18.19 42.31
CA GLY A 103 -13.94 -18.08 43.75
C GLY A 103 -15.05 -19.04 44.19
N ASP A 104 -16.04 -19.28 43.34
CA ASP A 104 -17.14 -20.21 43.59
C ASP A 104 -16.66 -21.68 43.62
N LEU A 105 -15.78 -22.07 42.69
CA LEU A 105 -15.17 -23.40 42.70
C LEU A 105 -14.26 -23.59 43.92
N ARG A 106 -13.44 -22.60 44.26
CA ARG A 106 -12.59 -22.65 45.46
C ARG A 106 -13.43 -22.85 46.73
N ALA A 107 -14.52 -22.11 46.88
CA ALA A 107 -15.41 -22.24 48.04
C ALA A 107 -16.04 -23.64 48.14
N LEU A 108 -16.38 -24.29 47.02
CA LEU A 108 -16.87 -25.67 47.01
C LEU A 108 -15.80 -26.66 47.46
N LEU A 109 -14.57 -26.51 46.99
CA LEU A 109 -13.45 -27.39 47.36
C LEU A 109 -13.05 -27.21 48.83
N GLU A 110 -13.05 -25.98 49.34
CA GLU A 110 -12.80 -25.69 50.76
C GLU A 110 -13.91 -26.27 51.66
N LYS A 111 -15.17 -26.17 51.23
CA LYS A 111 -16.30 -26.76 51.95
C LYS A 111 -16.22 -28.29 51.98
N LEU A 112 -15.81 -28.90 50.87
CA LEU A 112 -15.57 -30.33 50.76
C LEU A 112 -14.45 -30.76 51.71
N ASP A 113 -13.30 -30.08 51.67
CA ASP A 113 -12.15 -30.34 52.54
C ASP A 113 -12.53 -30.25 54.03
N ALA A 114 -13.27 -29.21 54.42
CA ALA A 114 -13.74 -29.04 55.78
C ALA A 114 -14.70 -30.17 56.21
N HIS A 115 -15.68 -30.53 55.38
CA HIS A 115 -16.61 -31.61 55.70
C HIS A 115 -15.90 -32.97 55.79
N ASP A 116 -14.96 -33.24 54.90
CA ASP A 116 -14.21 -34.49 54.90
C ASP A 116 -13.35 -34.61 56.16
N ARG A 117 -12.60 -33.57 56.52
CA ARG A 117 -11.76 -33.55 57.73
C ARG A 117 -12.54 -33.59 59.03
N GLU A 118 -13.63 -32.83 59.15
CA GLU A 118 -14.34 -32.64 60.42
C GLU A 118 -15.46 -33.67 60.64
N VAL A 119 -16.04 -34.20 59.57
CA VAL A 119 -17.23 -35.07 59.64
C VAL A 119 -16.92 -36.46 59.12
N THR A 120 -16.54 -36.59 57.84
CA THR A 120 -16.40 -37.91 57.20
C THR A 120 -15.27 -38.73 57.83
N ASN A 121 -14.07 -38.16 58.00
CA ASN A 121 -12.94 -38.86 58.59
C ASN A 121 -13.21 -39.31 60.03
N ARG A 122 -13.88 -38.47 60.83
CA ARG A 122 -14.27 -38.83 62.19
C ARG A 122 -15.21 -40.03 62.22
N ILE A 123 -16.25 -40.05 61.36
CA ILE A 123 -17.20 -41.16 61.26
C ILE A 123 -16.48 -42.42 60.77
N GLU A 124 -15.56 -42.24 59.82
CA GLU A 124 -14.81 -43.33 59.22
C GLU A 124 -13.82 -43.99 60.20
N ASP A 125 -13.10 -43.20 61.00
CA ASP A 125 -12.23 -43.71 62.07
C ASP A 125 -13.03 -44.52 63.10
N GLU A 126 -14.21 -44.02 63.50
CA GLU A 126 -15.11 -44.71 64.42
C GLU A 126 -15.63 -46.02 63.82
N LEU A 127 -16.07 -45.97 62.56
CA LEU A 127 -16.54 -47.12 61.80
C LEU A 127 -15.47 -48.21 61.69
N LEU A 128 -14.27 -47.82 61.23
CA LEU A 128 -13.17 -48.75 60.94
C LEU A 128 -12.57 -49.33 62.22
N GLY A 129 -12.60 -48.61 63.34
CA GLY A 129 -12.22 -49.15 64.65
C GLY A 129 -13.15 -50.27 65.16
N LEU A 130 -14.40 -50.29 64.70
CA LEU A 130 -15.42 -51.27 65.11
C LEU A 130 -15.57 -52.45 64.14
N VAL A 131 -15.02 -52.36 62.93
CA VAL A 131 -15.20 -53.35 61.86
C VAL A 131 -14.76 -54.77 62.25
N GLU A 132 -13.70 -54.92 63.07
CA GLU A 132 -13.24 -56.22 63.57
C GLU A 132 -13.80 -56.61 64.94
N THR A 133 -14.24 -55.63 65.75
CA THR A 133 -14.60 -55.83 67.17
C THR A 133 -16.11 -55.88 67.43
N ASP A 134 -16.91 -55.09 66.70
CA ASP A 134 -18.37 -55.04 66.78
C ASP A 134 -18.99 -54.75 65.41
N ALA A 135 -19.18 -55.81 64.63
CA ALA A 135 -19.74 -55.73 63.28
C ALA A 135 -21.18 -55.17 63.24
N VAL A 136 -21.96 -55.27 64.32
CA VAL A 136 -23.33 -54.76 64.37
C VAL A 136 -23.31 -53.24 64.54
N ALA A 137 -22.49 -52.75 65.47
CA ALA A 137 -22.30 -51.30 65.65
C ALA A 137 -21.69 -50.66 64.40
N ALA A 138 -20.68 -51.30 63.79
CA ALA A 138 -20.06 -50.82 62.55
C ALA A 138 -21.09 -50.71 61.41
N LYS A 139 -21.94 -51.74 61.20
CA LYS A 139 -22.99 -51.69 60.16
C LYS A 139 -23.99 -50.56 60.40
N ARG A 140 -24.36 -50.31 61.66
CA ARG A 140 -25.26 -49.19 61.99
C ARG A 140 -24.63 -47.85 61.61
N ILE A 141 -23.38 -47.59 62.03
CA ILE A 141 -22.65 -46.36 61.68
C ILE A 141 -22.50 -46.22 60.17
N TYR A 142 -22.19 -47.31 59.46
CA TYR A 142 -22.07 -47.32 58.01
C TYR A 142 -23.34 -46.82 57.32
N PHE A 143 -24.49 -47.40 57.66
CA PHE A 143 -25.77 -47.07 56.99
C PHE A 143 -26.40 -45.75 57.48
N GLU A 144 -26.27 -45.41 58.76
CA GLU A 144 -26.94 -44.24 59.33
C GLU A 144 -26.12 -42.95 59.17
N GLU A 145 -24.78 -43.04 59.23
CA GLU A 145 -23.90 -41.88 59.28
C GLU A 145 -22.96 -41.81 58.07
N TYR A 146 -22.15 -42.85 57.83
CA TYR A 146 -21.09 -42.82 56.81
C TYR A 146 -21.63 -42.60 55.41
N LEU A 147 -22.60 -43.40 54.97
CA LEU A 147 -23.17 -43.26 53.61
C LEU A 147 -23.77 -41.87 53.39
N ARG A 148 -24.36 -41.26 54.42
CA ARG A 148 -24.94 -39.91 54.35
C ARG A 148 -23.86 -38.85 54.22
N ALA A 149 -22.82 -38.89 55.07
CA ALA A 149 -21.67 -37.99 54.97
C ALA A 149 -20.95 -38.14 53.61
N ARG A 150 -20.74 -39.37 53.16
CA ARG A 150 -20.10 -39.65 51.86
C ARG A 150 -20.93 -39.15 50.68
N SER A 151 -22.25 -39.28 50.75
CA SER A 151 -23.15 -38.74 49.71
C SER A 151 -23.06 -37.22 49.61
N PHE A 152 -22.91 -36.52 50.74
CA PHE A 152 -22.76 -35.07 50.77
C PHE A 152 -21.43 -34.64 50.14
N ASN A 153 -20.33 -35.34 50.45
CA ASN A 153 -19.04 -35.08 49.82
C ASN A 153 -19.09 -35.32 48.30
N LEU A 154 -19.68 -36.42 47.85
CA LEU A 154 -19.87 -36.69 46.42
C LEU A 154 -20.73 -35.62 45.74
N GLU A 155 -21.75 -35.09 46.41
CA GLU A 155 -22.57 -34.00 45.87
C GLU A 155 -21.75 -32.72 45.67
N LEU A 156 -20.88 -32.37 46.63
CA LEU A 156 -19.97 -31.23 46.50
C LEU A 156 -18.95 -31.44 45.37
N VAL A 157 -18.40 -32.65 45.22
CA VAL A 157 -17.50 -33.00 44.11
C VAL A 157 -18.23 -32.90 42.77
N ASP A 158 -19.48 -33.37 42.68
CA ASP A 158 -20.29 -33.27 41.46
C ASP A 158 -20.63 -31.81 41.14
N GLN A 159 -20.89 -30.97 42.14
CA GLN A 159 -21.05 -29.52 41.96
C GLN A 159 -19.75 -28.88 41.46
N ALA A 160 -18.62 -29.20 42.06
CA ALA A 160 -17.30 -28.71 41.64
C ALA A 160 -16.99 -29.14 40.20
N LEU A 161 -17.30 -30.38 39.82
CA LEU A 161 -17.08 -30.88 38.47
C LEU A 161 -17.96 -30.16 37.45
N ARG A 162 -19.22 -29.84 37.80
CA ARG A 162 -20.11 -29.04 36.95
C ARG A 162 -19.53 -27.64 36.71
N VAL A 163 -19.07 -26.97 37.77
CA VAL A 163 -18.46 -25.63 37.67
C VAL A 163 -17.17 -25.66 36.84
N ALA A 164 -16.28 -26.62 37.10
CA ALA A 164 -15.04 -26.78 36.32
C ALA A 164 -15.32 -27.11 34.84
N THR A 165 -16.39 -27.87 34.56
CA THR A 165 -16.80 -28.17 33.18
C THR A 165 -17.35 -26.93 32.47
N ALA A 166 -18.14 -26.12 33.18
CA ALA A 166 -18.64 -24.84 32.65
C ALA A 166 -17.50 -23.86 32.35
N GLU A 167 -16.48 -23.78 33.22
CA GLU A 167 -15.30 -22.93 33.02
C GLU A 167 -14.54 -23.29 31.74
N VAL A 168 -14.36 -24.59 31.44
CA VAL A 168 -13.75 -25.03 30.17
C VAL A 168 -14.59 -24.59 28.96
N ALA A 169 -15.92 -24.67 29.05
CA ALA A 169 -16.81 -24.25 27.99
C ALA A 169 -16.76 -22.71 27.77
N GLU A 170 -16.77 -21.93 28.85
CA GLU A 170 -16.65 -20.47 28.81
C GLU A 170 -15.31 -20.03 28.21
N ALA A 171 -14.21 -20.66 28.62
CA ALA A 171 -12.87 -20.38 28.08
C ALA A 171 -12.80 -20.64 26.56
N SER A 172 -13.47 -21.70 26.07
CA SER A 172 -13.54 -22.02 24.64
C SER A 172 -14.46 -21.09 23.84
N GLN A 173 -15.50 -20.51 24.44
CA GLN A 173 -16.37 -19.57 23.73
C GLN A 173 -15.75 -18.18 23.63
N TYR A 174 -15.06 -17.76 24.70
CA TYR A 174 -14.38 -16.46 24.73
C TYR A 174 -13.29 -16.36 23.66
N THR A 175 -12.57 -17.47 23.39
CA THR A 175 -11.60 -17.54 22.29
C THR A 175 -12.25 -17.36 20.93
N GLU A 176 -13.33 -18.09 20.65
CA GLU A 176 -14.03 -18.00 19.37
C GLU A 176 -14.59 -16.59 19.11
N ALA A 177 -15.25 -16.00 20.11
CA ALA A 177 -15.86 -14.68 19.95
C ALA A 177 -14.82 -13.59 19.66
N LYS A 178 -13.72 -13.60 20.41
CA LYS A 178 -12.63 -12.62 20.24
C LYS A 178 -11.87 -12.84 18.92
N ALA A 179 -11.65 -14.10 18.52
CA ALA A 179 -11.08 -14.42 17.22
C ALA A 179 -11.95 -13.92 16.07
N ARG A 180 -13.28 -14.13 16.13
CA ARG A 180 -14.22 -13.61 15.11
C ARG A 180 -14.15 -12.08 14.99
N GLN A 181 -14.09 -11.35 16.11
CA GLN A 181 -13.96 -9.89 16.08
C GLN A 181 -12.64 -9.43 15.43
N THR A 182 -11.51 -10.03 15.81
CA THR A 182 -10.21 -9.69 15.22
C THR A 182 -10.17 -9.99 13.73
N ILE A 183 -10.72 -11.13 13.31
CA ILE A 183 -10.84 -11.50 11.88
C ILE A 183 -11.77 -10.53 11.14
N ALA A 184 -12.90 -10.13 11.72
CA ALA A 184 -13.82 -9.17 11.11
C ALA A 184 -13.18 -7.79 10.90
N LEU A 185 -12.43 -7.29 11.91
CA LEU A 185 -11.67 -6.04 11.78
C LEU A 185 -10.59 -6.14 10.70
N ALA A 186 -9.94 -7.30 10.56
CA ALA A 186 -8.98 -7.55 9.50
C ALA A 186 -9.61 -7.50 8.11
N TRP A 187 -10.76 -8.15 7.93
CA TRP A 187 -11.51 -8.08 6.68
C TRP A 187 -11.98 -6.66 6.34
N LEU A 188 -12.42 -5.89 7.34
CA LEU A 188 -12.75 -4.46 7.16
C LEU A 188 -11.53 -3.64 6.74
N ALA A 189 -10.38 -3.83 7.37
CA ALA A 189 -9.15 -3.14 7.00
C ALA A 189 -8.67 -3.52 5.59
N LEU A 190 -8.75 -4.79 5.23
CA LEU A 190 -8.43 -5.28 3.89
C LEU A 190 -9.38 -4.70 2.83
N ALA A 191 -10.68 -4.67 3.10
CA ALA A 191 -11.66 -4.06 2.21
C ALA A 191 -11.38 -2.56 2.01
N LEU A 192 -11.09 -1.83 3.09
CA LEU A 192 -10.72 -0.42 3.03
C LEU A 192 -9.44 -0.21 2.20
N PHE A 193 -8.43 -1.05 2.39
CA PHE A 193 -7.18 -1.01 1.63
C PHE A 193 -7.44 -1.21 0.13
N VAL A 194 -8.26 -2.19 -0.25
CA VAL A 194 -8.62 -2.44 -1.65
C VAL A 194 -9.36 -1.24 -2.25
N VAL A 195 -10.33 -0.66 -1.53
CA VAL A 195 -11.11 0.50 -1.98
C VAL A 195 -10.23 1.74 -2.15
N VAL A 196 -9.36 2.03 -1.18
CA VAL A 196 -8.45 3.18 -1.27
C VAL A 196 -7.41 2.97 -2.37
N GLY A 197 -6.86 1.76 -2.50
CA GLY A 197 -5.92 1.40 -3.56
C GLY A 197 -6.51 1.55 -4.96
N THR A 198 -7.71 1.00 -5.19
CA THR A 198 -8.39 1.09 -6.50
C THR A 198 -8.78 2.53 -6.85
N THR A 199 -9.39 3.26 -5.91
CA THR A 199 -9.79 4.67 -6.16
C THR A 199 -8.58 5.57 -6.44
N SER A 200 -7.48 5.38 -5.71
CA SER A 200 -6.22 6.10 -5.95
C SER A 200 -5.62 5.75 -7.32
N GLY A 201 -5.58 4.46 -7.66
CA GLY A 201 -5.06 3.97 -8.95
C GLY A 201 -5.83 4.52 -10.15
N ILE A 202 -7.16 4.53 -10.09
CA ILE A 202 -8.02 5.09 -11.15
C ILE A 202 -7.75 6.59 -11.34
N ARG A 203 -7.68 7.36 -10.25
CA ARG A 203 -7.40 8.81 -10.33
C ARG A 203 -6.01 9.11 -10.89
N LEU A 204 -5.01 8.32 -10.50
CA LEU A 204 -3.66 8.46 -11.02
C LEU A 204 -3.59 8.16 -12.52
N SER A 205 -4.20 7.06 -12.95
CA SER A 205 -4.25 6.67 -14.37
C SER A 205 -4.91 7.76 -15.22
N GLY A 206 -6.04 8.30 -14.77
CA GLY A 206 -6.71 9.42 -15.45
C GLY A 206 -5.84 10.67 -15.54
N SER A 207 -5.10 10.99 -14.47
CA SER A 207 -4.20 12.14 -14.45
C SER A 207 -3.00 11.98 -15.40
N VAL A 208 -2.39 10.78 -15.44
CA VAL A 208 -1.30 10.47 -16.37
C VAL A 208 -1.78 10.53 -17.81
N ARG A 209 -2.96 9.98 -18.11
CA ARG A 209 -3.56 10.04 -19.44
C ARG A 209 -3.80 11.47 -19.90
N LYS A 210 -4.35 12.33 -19.02
CA LYS A 210 -4.56 13.74 -19.32
C LYS A 210 -3.26 14.47 -19.61
N VAL A 211 -2.22 14.25 -18.80
CA VAL A 211 -0.90 14.84 -19.04
C VAL A 211 -0.29 14.33 -20.34
N ALA A 212 -0.45 13.06 -20.70
CA ALA A 212 0.03 12.55 -21.99
C ALA A 212 -0.67 13.24 -23.17
N GLN A 213 -1.99 13.38 -23.10
CA GLN A 213 -2.79 14.08 -24.11
C GLN A 213 -2.39 15.56 -24.24
N ASP A 214 -2.26 16.28 -23.13
CA ASP A 214 -1.83 17.69 -23.15
C ASP A 214 -0.45 17.86 -23.82
N PHE A 215 0.44 16.86 -23.69
CA PHE A 215 1.75 16.85 -24.35
C PHE A 215 1.67 16.57 -25.84
N GLU A 216 0.85 15.61 -26.26
CA GLU A 216 0.58 15.33 -27.67
C GLU A 216 -0.03 16.54 -28.36
N ASP A 217 -1.03 17.18 -27.74
CA ASP A 217 -1.67 18.39 -28.26
C ASP A 217 -0.69 19.56 -28.38
N ALA A 218 0.15 19.77 -27.36
CA ALA A 218 1.17 20.81 -27.39
C ALA A 218 2.21 20.56 -28.49
N ALA A 219 2.65 19.30 -28.67
CA ALA A 219 3.58 18.92 -29.72
C ALA A 219 2.95 19.09 -31.11
N ALA A 220 1.68 18.71 -31.28
CA ALA A 220 0.93 18.87 -32.52
C ALA A 220 0.79 20.35 -32.91
N ARG A 221 0.45 21.24 -31.97
CA ARG A 221 0.36 22.69 -32.23
C ARG A 221 1.69 23.30 -32.66
N VAL A 222 2.80 22.88 -32.03
CA VAL A 222 4.14 23.31 -32.43
C VAL A 222 4.49 22.79 -33.84
N GLY A 223 4.13 21.55 -34.15
CA GLY A 223 4.27 20.98 -35.50
C GLY A 223 3.50 21.78 -36.55
N GLU A 224 2.21 22.02 -36.31
CA GLU A 224 1.33 22.77 -37.22
C GLU A 224 1.83 24.20 -37.47
N GLN A 225 2.29 24.91 -36.43
CA GLN A 225 2.88 26.24 -36.59
C GLN A 225 4.15 26.21 -37.44
N ARG A 226 5.02 25.21 -37.24
CA ARG A 226 6.26 25.05 -38.04
C ARG A 226 5.94 24.74 -39.50
N ASP A 227 4.99 23.85 -39.75
CA ASP A 227 4.60 23.45 -41.10
C ASP A 227 3.91 24.61 -41.84
N ARG A 228 3.06 25.38 -41.15
CA ARG A 228 2.45 26.59 -41.69
C ARG A 228 3.47 27.65 -42.04
N LEU A 229 4.47 27.88 -41.18
CA LEU A 229 5.54 28.83 -41.46
C LEU A 229 6.37 28.37 -42.68
N ARG A 230 6.72 27.08 -42.76
CA ARG A 230 7.39 26.51 -43.94
C ARG A 230 6.59 26.70 -45.21
N ALA A 231 5.30 26.36 -45.20
CA ALA A 231 4.43 26.50 -46.36
C ALA A 231 4.35 27.96 -46.86
N VAL A 232 4.26 28.93 -45.94
CA VAL A 232 4.29 30.36 -46.29
C VAL A 232 5.64 30.72 -46.93
N MET A 233 6.76 30.31 -46.34
CA MET A 233 8.10 30.59 -46.87
C MET A 233 8.34 29.97 -48.26
N THR A 234 7.81 28.77 -48.51
CA THR A 234 7.90 28.09 -49.82
C THR A 234 7.00 28.73 -50.88
N ALA A 235 5.81 29.22 -50.51
CA ALA A 235 4.88 29.83 -51.46
C ALA A 235 5.31 31.24 -51.91
N MET A 236 6.20 31.91 -51.18
CA MET A 236 6.74 33.22 -51.57
C MET A 236 7.62 33.09 -52.81
N HIS A 237 7.29 33.86 -53.85
CA HIS A 237 8.11 33.96 -55.07
C HIS A 237 9.32 34.89 -54.88
N ASP A 238 9.30 35.69 -53.83
CA ASP A 238 10.42 36.53 -53.42
C ASP A 238 11.48 35.67 -52.73
N THR A 239 12.74 36.04 -52.94
CA THR A 239 13.85 35.38 -52.25
C THR A 239 13.84 35.77 -50.78
N LEU A 240 13.89 34.80 -49.89
CA LEU A 240 13.98 35.00 -48.45
C LEU A 240 15.26 34.36 -47.95
N MET A 241 16.09 35.15 -47.25
CA MET A 241 17.31 34.68 -46.60
C MET A 241 17.36 35.20 -45.17
N VAL A 242 17.86 34.38 -44.25
CA VAL A 242 18.18 34.80 -42.89
C VAL A 242 19.68 34.81 -42.74
N ILE A 243 20.19 35.88 -42.15
CA ILE A 243 21.62 36.18 -42.06
C ILE A 243 21.97 36.36 -40.60
N ASP A 244 23.02 35.69 -40.13
CA ASP A 244 23.52 35.86 -38.77
C ASP A 244 24.23 37.22 -38.56
N ALA A 245 24.56 37.53 -37.32
CA ALA A 245 25.30 38.75 -36.96
C ALA A 245 26.70 38.84 -37.61
N ARG A 246 27.23 37.77 -38.20
CA ARG A 246 28.52 37.74 -38.89
C ARG A 246 28.38 37.85 -40.41
N GLY A 247 27.16 38.03 -40.92
CA GLY A 247 26.88 38.13 -42.35
C GLY A 247 26.79 36.79 -43.08
N GLY A 248 26.76 35.67 -42.36
CA GLY A 248 26.58 34.33 -42.92
C GLY A 248 25.10 33.99 -43.13
N ILE A 249 24.76 33.43 -44.28
CA ILE A 249 23.39 32.96 -44.55
C ILE A 249 23.10 31.73 -43.69
N THR A 250 22.07 31.76 -42.86
CA THR A 250 21.65 30.65 -41.99
C THR A 250 20.40 29.93 -42.49
N MET A 251 19.60 30.58 -43.34
CA MET A 251 18.44 29.99 -44.01
C MET A 251 18.24 30.67 -45.37
N ALA A 252 17.79 29.91 -46.37
CA ALA A 252 17.37 30.44 -47.67
C ALA A 252 16.13 29.65 -48.14
N ASN A 253 15.12 30.32 -48.69
CA ASN A 253 13.97 29.63 -49.30
C ASN A 253 14.29 29.14 -50.73
N ASP A 254 13.43 28.27 -51.28
CA ASP A 254 13.60 27.69 -52.61
C ASP A 254 13.73 28.75 -53.71
N ALA A 255 13.01 29.87 -53.58
CA ALA A 255 13.11 30.99 -54.52
C ALA A 255 14.51 31.61 -54.54
N ALA A 256 15.18 31.76 -53.40
CA ALA A 256 16.55 32.25 -53.31
C ALA A 256 17.55 31.29 -53.97
N CYS A 257 17.42 29.99 -53.70
CA CYS A 257 18.22 28.93 -54.32
C CYS A 257 18.05 28.93 -55.85
N ALA A 258 16.81 28.99 -56.33
CA ALA A 258 16.48 28.99 -57.75
C ALA A 258 16.99 30.26 -58.47
N LEU A 259 16.83 31.44 -57.85
CA LEU A 259 17.27 32.71 -58.43
C LEU A 259 18.80 32.78 -58.55
N LEU A 260 19.52 32.41 -57.49
CA LEU A 260 20.98 32.49 -57.45
C LEU A 260 21.66 31.30 -58.16
N GLY A 261 20.95 30.19 -58.37
CA GLY A 261 21.49 28.98 -59.01
C GLY A 261 22.45 28.19 -58.11
N TYR A 262 22.22 28.21 -56.80
CA TYR A 262 22.99 27.46 -55.80
C TYR A 262 22.05 26.52 -55.02
N GLY A 263 22.58 25.37 -54.60
CA GLY A 263 21.86 24.50 -53.68
C GLY A 263 21.77 25.10 -52.28
N GLU A 264 20.75 24.72 -51.50
CA GLU A 264 20.58 25.18 -50.11
C GLU A 264 21.83 24.96 -49.26
N THR A 265 22.47 23.79 -49.40
CA THR A 265 23.70 23.42 -48.69
C THR A 265 24.93 24.24 -49.09
N GLU A 266 24.90 24.89 -50.26
CA GLU A 266 25.99 25.75 -50.74
C GLU A 266 25.76 27.22 -50.35
N LEU A 267 24.49 27.63 -50.19
CA LEU A 267 24.12 28.96 -49.73
C LEU A 267 24.24 29.08 -48.22
N ILE A 268 23.77 28.10 -47.46
CA ILE A 268 23.85 28.11 -46.00
C ILE A 268 25.33 28.06 -45.56
N GLY A 269 25.72 28.99 -44.68
CA GLY A 269 27.08 29.21 -44.19
C GLY A 269 27.92 30.11 -45.10
N SER A 270 27.47 30.41 -46.32
CA SER A 270 28.19 31.33 -47.19
C SER A 270 27.94 32.80 -46.78
N PRO A 271 28.96 33.68 -46.84
CA PRO A 271 28.76 35.10 -46.58
C PRO A 271 27.83 35.72 -47.64
N VAL A 272 26.79 36.44 -47.22
CA VAL A 272 25.82 37.07 -48.15
C VAL A 272 26.51 38.00 -49.16
N GLY A 273 27.58 38.69 -48.74
CA GLY A 273 28.34 39.61 -49.58
C GLY A 273 29.02 38.95 -50.78
N ARG A 274 29.15 37.61 -50.82
CA ARG A 274 29.64 36.88 -51.99
C ARG A 274 28.63 36.88 -53.14
N HIS A 275 27.35 36.97 -52.82
CA HIS A 275 26.24 36.88 -53.76
C HIS A 275 25.66 38.26 -54.11
N VAL A 276 26.31 39.33 -53.65
CA VAL A 276 25.93 40.73 -53.90
C VAL A 276 27.11 41.41 -54.59
N GLU A 277 26.81 42.27 -55.56
CA GLU A 277 27.85 42.99 -56.29
C GLU A 277 28.59 44.02 -55.41
N ALA A 278 29.92 44.02 -55.49
CA ALA A 278 30.80 44.93 -54.77
C ALA A 278 30.55 46.40 -55.16
N GLY A 279 30.44 47.29 -54.17
CA GLY A 279 30.12 48.71 -54.38
C GLY A 279 28.63 49.05 -54.29
N THR A 280 27.76 48.04 -54.13
CA THR A 280 26.39 48.25 -53.69
C THR A 280 26.41 48.46 -52.17
N ASN A 281 25.89 49.57 -51.67
CA ASN A 281 25.75 49.80 -50.22
C ASN A 281 24.80 48.74 -49.67
N ALA A 282 25.31 47.59 -49.25
CA ALA A 282 24.64 46.74 -48.29
C ALA A 282 24.96 47.34 -46.92
N PRO A 283 24.09 48.18 -46.33
CA PRO A 283 24.36 48.77 -45.03
C PRO A 283 24.53 47.64 -44.01
N GLU A 284 25.69 47.61 -43.37
CA GLU A 284 25.93 46.75 -42.23
C GLU A 284 24.86 47.05 -41.16
N ALA A 285 24.02 46.04 -40.88
CA ALA A 285 23.14 45.98 -39.72
C ALA A 285 22.02 47.05 -39.58
N ALA A 286 21.57 47.71 -40.65
CA ALA A 286 20.44 48.65 -40.61
C ALA A 286 19.15 48.07 -41.27
N GLU A 287 17.97 48.48 -40.78
CA GLU A 287 16.70 48.17 -41.45
C GLU A 287 16.69 48.78 -42.85
N MET A 288 16.42 47.94 -43.86
CA MET A 288 16.36 48.35 -45.27
C MET A 288 14.94 48.21 -45.78
N ARG A 289 14.50 49.15 -46.61
CA ARG A 289 13.17 49.09 -47.21
C ARG A 289 13.23 49.42 -48.69
N ASN A 290 12.97 48.40 -49.52
CA ASN A 290 12.95 48.49 -50.98
C ASN A 290 14.22 49.10 -51.59
N GLU A 291 15.37 48.76 -51.03
CA GLU A 291 16.67 49.20 -51.52
C GLU A 291 17.09 48.39 -52.74
N ARG A 292 17.62 49.06 -53.75
CA ARG A 292 18.03 48.37 -54.99
C ARG A 292 19.42 47.75 -54.80
N ILE A 293 19.48 46.43 -54.85
CA ILE A 293 20.72 45.67 -54.74
C ILE A 293 20.87 44.74 -55.92
N THR A 294 22.06 44.65 -56.50
CA THR A 294 22.36 43.67 -57.55
C THR A 294 22.87 42.38 -56.93
N PHE A 295 22.10 41.30 -57.10
CA PHE A 295 22.53 39.96 -56.74
C PHE A 295 23.32 39.32 -57.89
N LEU A 296 24.26 38.45 -57.54
CA LEU A 296 25.13 37.72 -58.45
C LEU A 296 24.76 36.24 -58.42
N ALA A 297 24.21 35.73 -59.51
CA ALA A 297 23.94 34.31 -59.66
C ALA A 297 25.23 33.54 -60.01
N ARG A 298 25.25 32.22 -59.78
CA ARG A 298 26.39 31.33 -60.04
C ARG A 298 26.95 31.45 -61.46
N ASN A 299 26.08 31.67 -62.43
CA ASN A 299 26.44 31.81 -63.85
C ASN A 299 26.97 33.21 -64.21
N GLY A 300 27.18 34.09 -63.22
CA GLY A 300 27.64 35.47 -63.42
C GLY A 300 26.53 36.45 -63.79
N THR A 301 25.26 36.03 -63.84
CA THR A 301 24.15 36.93 -64.15
C THR A 301 23.96 37.93 -63.01
N ARG A 302 23.92 39.21 -63.38
CA ARG A 302 23.56 40.32 -62.48
C ARG A 302 22.04 40.46 -62.45
N ILE A 303 21.45 40.27 -61.28
CA ILE A 303 20.00 40.30 -61.08
C ILE A 303 19.68 41.52 -60.21
N PRO A 304 19.03 42.57 -60.75
CA PRO A 304 18.59 43.71 -59.96
C PRO A 304 17.43 43.28 -59.04
N MET A 305 17.63 43.45 -57.75
CA MET A 305 16.68 43.09 -56.70
C MET A 305 16.23 44.33 -55.93
N SER A 306 14.97 44.36 -55.52
CA SER A 306 14.48 45.27 -54.47
C SER A 306 14.52 44.53 -53.15
N VAL A 307 15.44 44.90 -52.26
CA VAL A 307 15.71 44.23 -50.98
C VAL A 307 15.08 45.02 -49.83
N SER A 308 14.33 44.32 -48.99
CA SER A 308 13.93 44.79 -47.67
C SER A 308 14.55 43.89 -46.61
N ALA A 309 15.15 44.48 -45.58
CA ALA A 309 15.81 43.76 -44.51
C ALA A 309 15.29 44.23 -43.15
N ALA A 310 14.95 43.27 -42.28
CA ALA A 310 14.51 43.53 -40.91
C ALA A 310 15.45 42.88 -39.91
N LEU A 311 15.76 43.59 -38.83
CA LEU A 311 16.66 43.09 -37.79
C LEU A 311 15.96 42.04 -36.92
N LEU A 312 16.60 40.89 -36.72
CA LEU A 312 16.17 39.87 -35.77
C LEU A 312 16.78 40.16 -34.40
N ARG A 313 15.91 40.37 -33.41
CA ARG A 313 16.31 40.57 -32.02
C ARG A 313 16.08 39.30 -31.20
N GLY A 314 17.05 39.00 -30.34
CA GLY A 314 16.95 37.91 -29.38
C GLY A 314 16.08 38.27 -28.17
N PRO A 315 15.88 37.32 -27.24
CA PRO A 315 15.02 37.50 -26.07
C PRO A 315 15.43 38.64 -25.13
N ALA A 316 16.70 39.08 -25.15
CA ALA A 316 17.22 40.17 -24.33
C ALA A 316 17.40 41.50 -25.13
N GLY A 317 16.87 41.57 -26.36
CA GLY A 317 16.90 42.76 -27.22
C GLY A 317 18.16 42.92 -28.07
N GLU A 318 19.10 42.00 -27.95
CA GLU A 318 20.34 41.93 -28.72
C GLU A 318 20.09 41.62 -30.20
N ALA A 319 20.88 42.22 -31.10
CA ALA A 319 20.83 41.92 -32.53
C ALA A 319 21.44 40.54 -32.78
N VAL A 320 20.63 39.57 -33.21
CA VAL A 320 21.07 38.19 -33.48
C VAL A 320 21.33 37.97 -34.98
N GLY A 321 20.70 38.76 -35.84
CA GLY A 321 20.85 38.66 -37.28
C GLY A 321 19.84 39.54 -38.02
N SER A 322 19.55 39.22 -39.28
CA SER A 322 18.55 39.92 -40.10
C SER A 322 17.81 38.96 -41.04
N VAL A 323 16.56 39.28 -41.37
CA VAL A 323 15.79 38.61 -42.44
C VAL A 323 15.76 39.52 -43.64
N TRP A 324 16.16 38.99 -44.79
CA TRP A 324 16.18 39.68 -46.07
C TRP A 324 15.10 39.07 -46.95
N VAL A 325 14.21 39.92 -47.46
CA VAL A 325 13.26 39.59 -48.51
C VAL A 325 13.62 40.42 -49.73
N ALA A 326 13.83 39.76 -50.86
CA ALA A 326 14.20 40.45 -52.09
C ALA A 326 13.31 40.04 -53.27
N HIS A 327 12.86 41.06 -54.01
CA HIS A 327 11.98 40.92 -55.17
C HIS A 327 12.78 41.15 -56.46
N ASP A 328 12.63 40.25 -57.45
CA ASP A 328 13.30 40.37 -58.75
C ASP A 328 12.69 41.51 -59.57
N MET A 329 13.50 42.50 -59.90
CA MET A 329 13.05 43.68 -60.64
C MET A 329 13.26 43.57 -62.15
N ARG A 330 13.79 42.45 -62.68
CA ARG A 330 14.10 42.32 -64.12
C ARG A 330 12.87 42.59 -64.99
N ASP A 331 11.73 42.01 -64.63
CA ASP A 331 10.50 42.20 -65.39
C ASP A 331 9.94 43.63 -65.23
N GLN A 332 10.01 44.18 -64.02
CA GLN A 332 9.59 45.56 -63.76
C GLN A 332 10.44 46.57 -64.55
N LEU A 333 11.76 46.41 -64.54
CA LEU A 333 12.69 47.28 -65.27
C LEU A 333 12.53 47.12 -66.78
N ARG A 334 12.30 45.90 -67.29
CA ARG A 334 11.98 45.68 -68.71
C ARG A 334 10.70 46.40 -69.13
N MET A 335 9.66 46.37 -68.29
CA MET A 335 8.42 47.09 -68.56
C MET A 335 8.63 48.61 -68.51
N GLN A 336 9.36 49.12 -67.53
CA GLN A 336 9.69 50.55 -67.42
C GLN A 336 10.50 51.04 -68.62
N SER A 337 11.58 50.36 -69.01
CA SER A 337 12.38 50.75 -70.17
C SER A 337 11.60 50.66 -71.49
N ARG A 338 10.62 49.74 -71.60
CA ARG A 338 9.72 49.67 -72.75
C ARG A 338 8.77 50.87 -72.79
N GLN A 339 8.20 51.27 -71.65
CA GLN A 339 7.36 52.46 -71.54
C GLN A 339 8.16 53.74 -71.83
N GLU A 340 9.35 53.87 -71.28
CA GLU A 340 10.23 55.02 -71.53
C GLU A 340 10.64 55.13 -73.00
N ARG A 341 10.90 54.01 -73.68
CA ARG A 341 11.16 54.00 -75.13
C ARG A 341 9.94 54.43 -75.95
N ILE A 342 8.75 53.95 -75.60
CA ILE A 342 7.50 54.33 -76.28
C ILE A 342 7.21 55.82 -76.08
N SER A 343 7.41 56.34 -74.86
CA SER A 343 7.22 57.75 -74.55
C SER A 343 8.22 58.65 -75.28
N ARG A 344 9.48 58.24 -75.42
CA ARG A 344 10.50 58.98 -76.19
C ARG A 344 10.28 58.94 -77.71
N GLU A 345 9.57 57.93 -78.23
CA GLU A 345 9.21 57.85 -79.66
C GLU A 345 7.91 58.63 -79.99
N HIS A 346 7.17 59.11 -78.98
CA HIS A 346 5.90 59.85 -79.14
C HIS A 346 5.94 61.30 -78.64
N GLU A 347 7.12 61.85 -78.31
CA GLU A 347 7.30 63.30 -78.08
C GLU A 347 7.58 63.98 -79.45
N PRO A 348 6.67 64.82 -79.98
CA PRO A 348 6.79 65.43 -81.30
C PRO A 348 7.85 66.55 -81.40
#